data_AF-F1QXP0-F1
#
_entry.id   AF-F1QXP0-F1
#
_cell.length_a   1.000
_cell.length_b   1.000
_cell.length_c   1.000
_cell.angle_alpha   90.00
_cell.angle_beta   90.00
_cell.angle_gamma   90.00
#
_symmetry.space_group_name_H-M   'P 1'
#
loop_
_entity.id
_entity.type
_entity.pdbx_description
1 polymer ?
#
loop_
_entity_poly.entity_id
_entity_poly.type
_entity_poly.pdbx_seq_one_letter_code
_entity_poly.pdbx_strand_id
1 'polypeptide(L)'
;MPVSCCGTLHHGSSPRRMAHSRTAAGTCLTQPCPSAGLKISLEGVEERDEEPEDEGEDLRDGGVPFIINRGGLPVNEETWEQMWRHVARIHPDGEQLARRIRGTRDLPKIPVPSVPTFQPSISIAHRLEAIQKYIRDLQYNHTGTQFFEIKKSRPLTALMDIAKEMTRESLPIKCLEAVILGIYLTNSMPSVERFPLSFKTQFSGSHFRHIVLGVHSGGRFGALGISRRQDLMYKSLQYKTLSDLLLDFQEAYRGHWHTLCRVRIGHYVSHDPHSVEQIEWKHSVLDVDKLTREELRKELERHTRDMRLKIGKAAPPSPSKDRKKDVGSPLRNPGSPMRKNSQSDRRPSVEKRPASAGPAADVNGYQIRV
;
A
#
# COMPACT_ATOMS: atom_id res chain seq x y z
N MET A 1 -27.35 -0.73 -10.99
CA MET A 1 -27.83 -2.11 -10.79
C MET A 1 -27.09 -2.72 -9.61
N PRO A 2 -27.77 -3.05 -8.49
CA PRO A 2 -27.13 -3.79 -7.40
C PRO A 2 -26.97 -5.26 -7.81
N VAL A 3 -25.76 -5.80 -7.71
CA VAL A 3 -25.49 -7.23 -7.98
C VAL A 3 -25.54 -8.00 -6.67
N SER A 4 -26.44 -8.98 -6.58
CA SER A 4 -26.49 -9.89 -5.44
C SER A 4 -25.35 -10.92 -5.54
N CYS A 5 -24.52 -10.99 -4.50
CA CYS A 5 -23.40 -11.93 -4.42
C CYS A 5 -23.72 -13.12 -3.49
N CYS A 6 -24.66 -13.96 -3.91
CA CYS A 6 -24.65 -15.38 -3.54
C CYS A 6 -24.11 -16.15 -4.75
N GLY A 7 -23.04 -16.93 -4.57
CA GLY A 7 -22.30 -17.53 -5.70
C GLY A 7 -22.37 -19.06 -5.74
N THR A 8 -22.36 -19.62 -6.96
CA THR A 8 -21.96 -21.01 -7.23
C THR A 8 -21.49 -21.21 -8.68
N LEU A 9 -20.27 -21.76 -8.82
CA LEU A 9 -19.84 -22.82 -9.75
C LEU A 9 -19.95 -22.66 -11.31
N HIS A 10 -18.75 -22.55 -11.90
CA HIS A 10 -18.20 -23.29 -13.08
C HIS A 10 -18.63 -23.07 -14.55
N HIS A 11 -17.57 -23.03 -15.38
CA HIS A 11 -17.47 -23.27 -16.84
C HIS A 11 -18.22 -22.30 -17.81
N GLY A 12 -17.67 -21.96 -18.99
CA GLY A 12 -16.34 -22.26 -19.54
C GLY A 12 -16.16 -21.78 -21.01
N SER A 13 -14.94 -21.91 -21.53
CA SER A 13 -14.54 -21.65 -22.95
C SER A 13 -14.46 -20.19 -23.43
N SER A 14 -13.70 -19.98 -24.51
CA SER A 14 -13.27 -18.65 -25.02
C SER A 14 -13.00 -18.71 -26.55
N PRO A 15 -12.30 -17.78 -27.25
CA PRO A 15 -12.95 -16.84 -28.17
C PRO A 15 -12.51 -16.99 -29.64
N ARG A 16 -13.07 -16.19 -30.56
CA ARG A 16 -12.47 -15.97 -31.89
C ARG A 16 -12.76 -14.58 -32.49
N ARG A 17 -11.84 -14.13 -33.35
CA ARG A 17 -11.84 -12.85 -34.08
C ARG A 17 -12.61 -12.96 -35.40
N MET A 18 -12.96 -11.82 -35.98
CA MET A 18 -12.81 -11.51 -37.42
C MET A 18 -12.40 -10.01 -37.57
N ALA A 19 -11.97 -9.59 -38.76
CA ALA A 19 -11.48 -8.23 -39.05
C ALA A 19 -11.97 -7.76 -40.44
N HIS A 20 -11.23 -6.85 -41.10
CA HIS A 20 -11.46 -6.23 -42.43
C HIS A 20 -12.42 -5.01 -42.47
N SER A 21 -12.30 -4.02 -43.37
CA SER A 21 -11.14 -3.54 -44.18
C SER A 21 -11.46 -2.27 -45.01
N ARG A 22 -10.74 -1.14 -44.76
CA ARG A 22 -10.51 0.01 -45.70
C ARG A 22 -11.79 0.79 -46.15
N THR A 23 -11.77 1.92 -46.87
CA THR A 23 -10.72 2.65 -47.64
C THR A 23 -11.01 4.16 -47.77
N ALA A 24 -9.98 4.99 -48.02
CA ALA A 24 -10.01 6.33 -48.67
C ALA A 24 -10.70 7.51 -47.96
N ALA A 25 -10.41 8.80 -48.25
CA ALA A 25 -9.18 9.49 -48.73
C ALA A 25 -9.36 11.03 -48.60
N GLY A 26 -8.28 11.82 -48.48
CA GLY A 26 -8.32 13.29 -48.50
C GLY A 26 -6.98 13.94 -48.05
N THR A 27 -6.53 15.01 -48.71
CA THR A 27 -5.10 15.46 -48.64
C THR A 27 -4.91 16.98 -48.75
N CYS A 28 -4.07 17.57 -47.88
CA CYS A 28 -3.19 18.75 -48.07
C CYS A 28 -2.31 18.90 -46.78
N LEU A 29 -1.00 19.20 -46.74
CA LEU A 29 -0.16 20.26 -47.38
C LEU A 29 -0.44 21.66 -46.80
N THR A 30 0.52 22.46 -46.29
CA THR A 30 1.97 22.36 -45.96
C THR A 30 2.23 22.98 -44.54
N GLN A 31 3.39 23.40 -43.98
CA GLN A 31 4.82 23.52 -44.37
C GLN A 31 5.73 23.53 -43.08
N PRO A 32 7.09 23.35 -43.14
CA PRO A 32 7.90 23.08 -41.94
C PRO A 32 9.09 24.05 -41.63
N CYS A 33 9.81 23.75 -40.52
CA CYS A 33 11.20 24.13 -40.16
C CYS A 33 11.48 25.57 -39.61
N PRO A 34 12.64 25.85 -38.95
CA PRO A 34 13.68 24.95 -38.38
C PRO A 34 14.14 25.25 -36.92
N SER A 35 15.04 24.38 -36.45
CA SER A 35 15.84 24.35 -35.21
C SER A 35 16.62 25.61 -34.78
N ALA A 36 16.78 25.82 -33.45
CA ALA A 36 18.03 26.18 -32.76
C ALA A 36 17.85 26.20 -31.22
N GLY A 37 18.95 26.15 -30.42
CA GLY A 37 18.93 26.71 -29.06
C GLY A 37 19.21 25.81 -27.83
N LEU A 38 20.05 24.76 -27.92
CA LEU A 38 20.54 24.11 -26.70
C LEU A 38 21.45 25.06 -25.89
N LYS A 39 21.08 25.32 -24.63
CA LYS A 39 22.00 25.80 -23.58
C LYS A 39 21.80 24.98 -22.31
N ILE A 40 22.89 24.38 -21.85
CA ILE A 40 22.97 23.71 -20.55
C ILE A 40 23.61 24.71 -19.58
N SER A 41 22.91 25.04 -18.50
CA SER A 41 23.52 25.57 -17.29
C SER A 41 23.33 24.55 -16.18
N LEU A 42 24.45 24.14 -15.59
CA LEU A 42 24.49 23.40 -14.33
C LEU A 42 24.56 24.41 -13.18
N GLU A 43 24.42 23.94 -11.93
CA GLU A 43 24.38 24.72 -10.67
C GLU A 43 22.99 25.31 -10.32
N GLY A 44 22.54 25.10 -9.08
CA GLY A 44 21.20 25.47 -8.62
C GLY A 44 20.67 24.59 -7.48
N VAL A 45 21.19 24.84 -6.26
CA VAL A 45 20.83 24.39 -4.90
C VAL A 45 19.55 23.54 -4.70
N GLU A 46 19.66 22.52 -3.83
CA GLU A 46 18.55 21.67 -3.37
C GLU A 46 17.57 22.40 -2.42
N GLU A 47 16.56 23.09 -2.98
CA GLU A 47 15.32 23.37 -2.23
C GLU A 47 14.25 22.33 -2.61
N ARG A 48 13.98 21.41 -1.67
CA ARG A 48 13.02 20.33 -1.84
C ARG A 48 11.67 20.77 -1.28
N ASP A 49 10.88 21.46 -2.11
CA ASP A 49 9.51 21.87 -1.78
C ASP A 49 8.73 20.72 -1.12
N GLU A 50 8.32 20.93 0.15
CA GLU A 50 7.41 20.05 0.83
C GLU A 50 6.00 20.34 0.32
N GLU A 51 5.57 19.63 -0.76
CA GLU A 51 4.17 19.66 -1.22
C GLU A 51 3.25 19.51 0.01
N PRO A 52 2.35 20.49 0.27
CA PRO A 52 1.49 20.43 1.44
C PRO A 52 0.67 19.14 1.40
N GLU A 53 0.61 18.43 2.52
CA GLU A 53 0.08 17.07 2.51
C GLU A 53 -1.40 17.05 2.07
N ASP A 54 -1.73 16.10 1.18
CA ASP A 54 -3.02 15.88 0.50
C ASP A 54 -4.09 15.35 1.49
N GLU A 55 -4.27 16.09 2.60
CA GLU A 55 -5.11 15.84 3.77
C GLU A 55 -6.46 16.58 3.72
N GLY A 56 -6.53 17.71 3.00
CA GLY A 56 -7.71 18.60 3.01
C GLY A 56 -8.90 18.15 2.15
N GLU A 57 -8.67 17.38 1.08
CA GLU A 57 -9.69 17.14 0.03
C GLU A 57 -10.36 15.75 0.06
N ASP A 58 -9.91 14.82 0.91
CA ASP A 58 -10.41 13.43 0.92
C ASP A 58 -11.83 13.26 1.54
N LEU A 59 -12.46 14.33 2.02
CA LEU A 59 -13.73 14.33 2.75
C LEU A 59 -14.98 13.90 1.94
N ARG A 60 -14.84 13.45 0.67
CA ARG A 60 -15.97 13.04 -0.20
C ARG A 60 -15.67 11.83 -1.09
N ASP A 61 -15.29 10.66 -0.53
CA ASP A 61 -15.46 9.36 -1.23
C ASP A 61 -16.97 9.06 -1.37
N GLY A 62 -17.59 9.68 -2.37
CA GLY A 62 -18.99 9.53 -2.76
C GLY A 62 -19.99 9.40 -1.61
N GLY A 63 -19.84 10.25 -0.58
CA GLY A 63 -20.79 10.42 0.54
C GLY A 63 -20.91 9.29 1.57
N VAL A 64 -19.98 8.33 1.63
CA VAL A 64 -20.09 7.18 2.54
C VAL A 64 -18.98 7.21 3.61
N PRO A 65 -19.29 7.50 4.89
CA PRO A 65 -18.29 7.48 5.95
C PRO A 65 -17.83 6.04 6.20
N PHE A 66 -16.52 5.84 6.25
CA PHE A 66 -15.91 4.53 6.45
C PHE A 66 -15.47 4.33 7.90
N ILE A 67 -15.89 3.22 8.52
CA ILE A 67 -15.65 2.96 9.95
C ILE A 67 -14.32 2.20 10.08
N ILE A 68 -13.53 2.53 11.10
CA ILE A 68 -12.25 1.87 11.39
C ILE A 68 -12.30 1.39 12.83
N ASN A 69 -12.17 0.08 13.03
CA ASN A 69 -12.02 -0.49 14.35
C ASN A 69 -10.69 -0.05 14.97
N ARG A 70 -10.77 0.68 16.07
CA ARG A 70 -9.64 1.12 16.90
C ARG A 70 -9.57 0.40 18.25
N GLY A 71 -10.53 -0.48 18.56
CA GLY A 71 -10.65 -1.17 19.85
C GLY A 71 -9.88 -2.48 19.98
N GLY A 72 -9.22 -2.95 18.91
CA GLY A 72 -8.69 -4.31 18.84
C GLY A 72 -9.81 -5.34 18.61
N LEU A 73 -9.54 -6.61 18.92
CA LEU A 73 -10.50 -7.71 18.76
C LEU A 73 -10.64 -8.48 20.09
N PRO A 74 -11.86 -8.87 20.52
CA PRO A 74 -13.15 -8.71 19.83
C PRO A 74 -13.61 -7.25 19.68
N VAL A 75 -14.36 -6.96 18.62
CA VAL A 75 -14.86 -5.62 18.30
C VAL A 75 -15.75 -5.09 19.44
N ASN A 76 -15.51 -3.86 19.89
CA ASN A 76 -16.30 -3.26 20.96
C ASN A 76 -17.75 -2.95 20.52
N GLU A 77 -18.67 -2.88 21.48
CA GLU A 77 -20.10 -2.71 21.23
C GLU A 77 -20.41 -1.46 20.39
N GLU A 78 -19.74 -0.35 20.63
CA GLU A 78 -19.95 0.88 19.86
C GLU A 78 -19.63 0.68 18.37
N THR A 79 -18.45 0.15 18.05
CA THR A 79 -18.01 -0.11 16.66
C THR A 79 -18.87 -1.19 16.00
N TRP A 80 -19.29 -2.21 16.76
CA TRP A 80 -20.18 -3.26 16.30
C TRP A 80 -21.55 -2.72 15.90
N GLU A 81 -22.15 -1.85 16.73
CA GLU A 81 -23.41 -1.19 16.38
C GLU A 81 -23.24 -0.16 15.25
N GLN A 82 -22.12 0.58 15.19
CA GLN A 82 -21.83 1.47 14.05
C GLN A 82 -21.77 0.67 12.74
N MET A 83 -21.13 -0.49 12.72
CA MET A 83 -21.09 -1.40 11.56
C MET A 83 -22.50 -1.84 11.15
N TRP A 84 -23.32 -2.33 12.09
CA TRP A 84 -24.67 -2.78 11.77
C TRP A 84 -25.60 -1.66 11.31
N ARG A 85 -25.51 -0.46 11.89
CA ARG A 85 -26.21 0.75 11.39
C ARG A 85 -25.75 1.12 9.97
N HIS A 86 -24.46 0.98 9.66
CA HIS A 86 -23.95 1.22 8.31
C HIS A 86 -24.53 0.20 7.32
N VAL A 87 -24.48 -1.10 7.62
CA VAL A 87 -25.04 -2.18 6.78
C VAL A 87 -26.55 -1.96 6.55
N ALA A 88 -27.30 -1.65 7.60
CA ALA A 88 -28.74 -1.38 7.52
C ALA A 88 -29.08 -0.21 6.58
N ARG A 89 -28.21 0.79 6.47
CA ARG A 89 -28.38 1.99 5.63
C ARG A 89 -27.97 1.77 4.16
N ILE A 90 -27.01 0.87 3.87
CA ILE A 90 -26.48 0.69 2.50
C ILE A 90 -27.12 -0.48 1.73
N HIS A 91 -27.64 -1.48 2.41
CA HIS A 91 -28.26 -2.65 1.79
C HIS A 91 -29.77 -2.44 1.66
N PRO A 92 -30.41 -2.77 0.52
CA PRO A 92 -31.86 -2.56 0.32
C PRO A 92 -32.73 -3.17 1.43
N ASP A 93 -32.50 -4.45 1.76
CA ASP A 93 -33.16 -5.16 2.86
C ASP A 93 -32.34 -5.12 4.16
N GLY A 94 -31.61 -4.01 4.40
CA GLY A 94 -30.51 -3.96 5.36
C GLY A 94 -30.92 -4.26 6.81
N GLU A 95 -32.10 -3.81 7.24
CA GLU A 95 -32.62 -4.15 8.57
C GLU A 95 -33.01 -5.62 8.70
N GLN A 96 -33.62 -6.19 7.65
CA GLN A 96 -34.09 -7.56 7.62
C GLN A 96 -32.89 -8.52 7.59
N LEU A 97 -31.84 -8.15 6.86
CA LEU A 97 -30.53 -8.81 6.84
C LEU A 97 -29.87 -8.76 8.22
N ALA A 98 -29.82 -7.58 8.85
CA ALA A 98 -29.24 -7.41 10.19
C ALA A 98 -30.00 -8.21 11.26
N ARG A 99 -31.35 -8.14 11.27
CA ARG A 99 -32.20 -8.92 12.17
C ARG A 99 -32.01 -10.43 11.97
N ARG A 100 -31.91 -10.90 10.72
CA ARG A 100 -31.65 -12.31 10.40
C ARG A 100 -30.30 -12.75 10.97
N ILE A 101 -29.20 -12.09 10.59
CA ILE A 101 -27.86 -12.53 10.97
C ILE A 101 -27.66 -12.42 12.48
N ARG A 102 -28.06 -11.31 13.12
CA ARG A 102 -27.87 -11.10 14.57
C ARG A 102 -28.74 -12.00 15.45
N GLY A 103 -29.87 -12.51 14.94
CA GLY A 103 -30.76 -13.41 15.67
C GLY A 103 -30.49 -14.91 15.46
N THR A 104 -29.72 -15.27 14.43
CA THR A 104 -29.43 -16.68 14.07
C THR A 104 -28.38 -17.27 15.01
N ARG A 105 -28.66 -18.45 15.59
CA ARG A 105 -27.73 -19.16 16.50
C ARG A 105 -26.83 -20.17 15.76
N ASP A 106 -27.28 -20.57 14.58
CA ASP A 106 -26.77 -21.63 13.71
C ASP A 106 -26.07 -21.07 12.45
N LEU A 107 -25.43 -19.90 12.58
CA LEU A 107 -24.63 -19.31 11.50
C LEU A 107 -23.50 -20.29 11.08
N PRO A 108 -23.24 -20.47 9.77
CA PRO A 108 -22.18 -21.35 9.30
C PRO A 108 -20.81 -20.99 9.89
N LYS A 109 -20.15 -21.96 10.54
CA LYS A 109 -18.78 -21.77 11.03
C LYS A 109 -17.82 -21.65 9.83
N ILE A 110 -17.28 -20.44 9.64
CA ILE A 110 -16.30 -20.17 8.59
C ILE A 110 -15.01 -20.97 8.86
N PRO A 111 -14.48 -21.71 7.87
CA PRO A 111 -13.19 -22.38 8.02
C PRO A 111 -12.05 -21.36 8.02
N VAL A 112 -11.17 -21.43 9.03
CA VAL A 112 -9.97 -20.60 9.11
C VAL A 112 -8.97 -21.04 8.04
N PRO A 113 -8.55 -20.18 7.09
CA PRO A 113 -7.58 -20.55 6.06
C PRO A 113 -6.21 -20.78 6.69
N SER A 114 -5.49 -21.82 6.26
CA SER A 114 -4.14 -22.09 6.75
C SER A 114 -3.13 -21.13 6.14
N VAL A 115 -2.33 -20.46 6.98
CA VAL A 115 -1.23 -19.60 6.54
C VAL A 115 -0.24 -20.42 5.68
N PRO A 116 0.11 -19.98 4.46
CA PRO A 116 0.86 -20.81 3.54
C PRO A 116 2.35 -20.90 3.92
N THR A 117 2.85 -22.14 4.06
CA THR A 117 4.26 -22.46 4.36
C THR A 117 4.95 -23.06 3.14
N PHE A 118 6.18 -22.65 2.83
CA PHE A 118 6.87 -23.04 1.59
C PHE A 118 8.09 -23.92 1.83
N GLN A 119 8.13 -25.08 1.18
CA GLN A 119 9.37 -25.85 1.03
C GLN A 119 10.33 -25.11 0.07
N PRO A 120 11.67 -25.22 0.27
CA PRO A 120 12.66 -24.57 -0.60
C PRO A 120 12.54 -24.93 -2.09
N SER A 121 12.02 -26.12 -2.40
CA SER A 121 11.78 -26.64 -3.75
C SER A 121 10.68 -25.92 -4.53
N ILE A 122 9.75 -25.22 -3.87
CA ILE A 122 8.60 -24.60 -4.53
C ILE A 122 9.06 -23.33 -5.27
N SER A 123 8.69 -23.20 -6.55
CA SER A 123 9.02 -22.03 -7.37
C SER A 123 8.42 -20.74 -6.82
N ILE A 124 9.13 -19.61 -6.99
CA ILE A 124 8.68 -18.30 -6.48
C ILE A 124 7.27 -17.93 -7.00
N ALA A 125 6.96 -18.26 -8.26
CA ALA A 125 5.63 -18.03 -8.83
C ALA A 125 4.53 -18.77 -8.06
N HIS A 126 4.69 -20.08 -7.81
CA HIS A 126 3.69 -20.85 -7.06
C HIS A 126 3.57 -20.39 -5.59
N ARG A 127 4.66 -19.88 -4.96
CA ARG A 127 4.58 -19.27 -3.62
C ARG A 127 3.72 -18.00 -3.64
N LEU A 128 3.95 -17.10 -4.61
CA LEU A 128 3.16 -15.89 -4.78
C LEU A 128 1.67 -16.18 -5.06
N GLU A 129 1.38 -17.21 -5.86
CA GLU A 129 0.01 -17.67 -6.13
C GLU A 129 -0.67 -18.24 -4.88
N ALA A 130 0.05 -18.98 -4.04
CA ALA A 130 -0.45 -19.48 -2.76
C ALA A 130 -0.71 -18.35 -1.74
N ILE A 131 0.19 -17.35 -1.65
CA ILE A 131 -0.02 -16.13 -0.86
C ILE A 131 -1.27 -15.40 -1.36
N GLN A 132 -1.41 -15.24 -2.68
CA GLN A 132 -2.58 -14.60 -3.27
C GLN A 132 -3.86 -15.42 -3.11
N LYS A 133 -3.79 -16.75 -3.02
CA LYS A 133 -4.94 -17.58 -2.64
C LYS A 133 -5.33 -17.28 -1.19
N TYR A 134 -4.39 -17.34 -0.25
CA TYR A 134 -4.65 -17.02 1.16
C TYR A 134 -5.27 -15.63 1.35
N ILE A 135 -4.73 -14.60 0.69
CA ILE A 135 -5.30 -13.24 0.68
C ILE A 135 -6.74 -13.22 0.14
N ARG A 136 -7.08 -14.02 -0.88
CA ARG A 136 -8.45 -14.12 -1.40
C ARG A 136 -9.37 -14.92 -0.49
N ASP A 137 -8.86 -15.95 0.20
CA ASP A 137 -9.64 -16.78 1.12
C ASP A 137 -10.16 -15.98 2.32
N LEU A 138 -9.42 -14.94 2.75
CA LEU A 138 -9.87 -13.95 3.74
C LEU A 138 -11.01 -13.04 3.26
N GLN A 139 -11.19 -12.90 1.93
CA GLN A 139 -12.19 -12.07 1.25
C GLN A 139 -11.96 -10.55 1.34
N TYR A 140 -12.49 -9.81 0.35
CA TYR A 140 -12.49 -8.34 0.37
C TYR A 140 -13.53 -7.82 1.37
N ASN A 141 -13.15 -6.86 2.21
CA ASN A 141 -14.06 -6.32 3.22
C ASN A 141 -15.15 -5.41 2.61
N HIS A 142 -16.35 -5.96 2.49
CA HIS A 142 -17.56 -5.28 2.02
C HIS A 142 -18.44 -4.70 3.14
N THR A 143 -18.07 -4.83 4.43
CA THR A 143 -18.96 -4.49 5.57
C THR A 143 -19.18 -3.00 5.81
N GLY A 144 -18.29 -2.14 5.29
CA GLY A 144 -18.23 -0.72 5.65
C GLY A 144 -17.36 -0.42 6.88
N THR A 145 -16.80 -1.45 7.52
CA THR A 145 -15.92 -1.35 8.70
C THR A 145 -14.60 -2.10 8.48
N GLN A 146 -13.47 -1.40 8.54
CA GLN A 146 -12.13 -1.99 8.53
C GLN A 146 -11.79 -2.54 9.93
N PHE A 147 -11.34 -3.79 10.01
CA PHE A 147 -11.13 -4.47 11.29
C PHE A 147 -9.74 -4.22 11.91
N PHE A 148 -8.72 -3.92 11.09
CA PHE A 148 -7.34 -3.70 11.54
C PHE A 148 -6.86 -2.27 11.18
N GLU A 149 -6.52 -1.43 12.16
CA GLU A 149 -6.07 -0.05 11.91
C GLU A 149 -4.64 -0.02 11.33
N ILE A 150 -4.49 0.32 10.04
CA ILE A 150 -3.18 0.53 9.40
C ILE A 150 -2.84 2.02 9.33
N LYS A 151 -2.04 2.50 10.29
CA LYS A 151 -1.39 3.82 10.22
C LYS A 151 -0.08 3.70 9.44
N LYS A 152 0.01 4.39 8.29
CA LYS A 152 1.13 4.31 7.33
C LYS A 152 2.49 4.72 7.89
N SER A 153 2.52 5.57 8.92
CA SER A 153 3.72 6.08 9.60
C SER A 153 4.24 5.16 10.71
N ARG A 154 3.60 4.02 10.99
CA ARG A 154 4.14 3.02 11.93
C ARG A 154 5.42 2.38 11.34
N PRO A 155 6.43 2.05 12.18
CA PRO A 155 7.60 1.31 11.73
C PRO A 155 7.22 -0.11 11.26
N LEU A 156 8.04 -0.71 10.40
CA LEU A 156 7.75 -1.99 9.77
C LEU A 156 7.42 -3.08 10.79
N THR A 157 8.17 -3.19 11.89
CA THR A 157 7.89 -4.17 12.97
C THR A 157 6.46 -4.07 13.52
N ALA A 158 5.94 -2.85 13.73
CA ALA A 158 4.58 -2.65 14.25
C ALA A 158 3.50 -2.94 13.19
N LEU A 159 3.85 -2.92 11.90
CA LEU A 159 2.98 -3.37 10.81
C LEU A 159 3.00 -4.90 10.67
N MET A 160 4.12 -5.56 10.97
CA MET A 160 4.24 -7.02 10.99
C MET A 160 3.47 -7.66 12.15
N ASP A 161 3.41 -7.02 13.31
CA ASP A 161 2.54 -7.47 14.41
C ASP A 161 1.05 -7.43 14.04
N ILE A 162 0.60 -6.39 13.31
CA ILE A 162 -0.77 -6.32 12.80
C ILE A 162 -1.01 -7.40 11.71
N ALA A 163 -0.05 -7.65 10.82
CA ALA A 163 -0.15 -8.73 9.83
C ALA A 163 -0.29 -10.11 10.49
N LYS A 164 0.41 -10.32 11.62
CA LYS A 164 0.32 -11.52 12.45
C LYS A 164 -1.05 -11.64 13.14
N GLU A 165 -1.62 -10.53 13.61
CA GLU A 165 -3.00 -10.47 14.11
C GLU A 165 -4.01 -10.84 13.00
N MET A 166 -3.87 -10.29 11.79
CA MET A 166 -4.71 -10.67 10.63
C MET A 166 -4.69 -12.17 10.35
N THR A 167 -3.52 -12.82 10.48
CA THR A 167 -3.43 -14.29 10.30
C THR A 167 -4.05 -15.10 11.43
N ARG A 168 -4.18 -14.55 12.64
CA ARG A 168 -4.84 -15.22 13.77
C ARG A 168 -6.35 -15.08 13.67
N GLU A 169 -6.84 -13.86 13.47
CA GLU A 169 -8.26 -13.50 13.56
C GLU A 169 -9.01 -13.78 12.24
N SER A 170 -8.29 -13.85 11.11
CA SER A 170 -8.81 -14.28 9.79
C SER A 170 -10.08 -13.57 9.30
N LEU A 171 -10.17 -12.25 9.56
CA LEU A 171 -11.30 -11.42 9.13
C LEU A 171 -11.09 -10.81 7.73
N PRO A 172 -12.16 -10.39 7.02
CA PRO A 172 -12.06 -9.74 5.71
C PRO A 172 -11.26 -8.44 5.71
N ILE A 173 -10.44 -8.28 4.66
CA ILE A 173 -9.43 -7.21 4.52
C ILE A 173 -9.62 -6.36 3.26
N LYS A 174 -9.08 -5.15 3.26
CA LYS A 174 -8.96 -4.25 2.11
C LYS A 174 -7.56 -4.27 1.50
N CYS A 175 -7.38 -3.55 0.40
CA CYS A 175 -6.12 -3.42 -0.33
C CYS A 175 -4.91 -3.00 0.53
N LEU A 176 -5.05 -2.01 1.41
CA LEU A 176 -3.92 -1.57 2.28
C LEU A 176 -3.54 -2.66 3.30
N GLU A 177 -4.52 -3.34 3.88
CA GLU A 177 -4.32 -4.48 4.79
C GLU A 177 -3.65 -5.65 4.05
N ALA A 178 -4.09 -5.96 2.83
CA ALA A 178 -3.48 -6.97 1.97
C ALA A 178 -2.04 -6.64 1.52
N VAL A 179 -1.67 -5.36 1.45
CA VAL A 179 -0.27 -4.94 1.21
C VAL A 179 0.61 -5.27 2.41
N ILE A 180 0.16 -4.94 3.62
CA ILE A 180 0.87 -5.25 4.87
C ILE A 180 0.99 -6.76 5.09
N LEU A 181 -0.10 -7.51 4.88
CA LEU A 181 -0.11 -8.97 4.93
C LEU A 181 0.76 -9.60 3.82
N GLY A 182 0.76 -9.03 2.61
CA GLY A 182 1.60 -9.47 1.51
C GLY A 182 3.10 -9.32 1.82
N ILE A 183 3.50 -8.22 2.46
CA ILE A 183 4.88 -8.00 2.94
C ILE A 183 5.25 -9.07 3.97
N TYR A 184 4.41 -9.27 5.00
CA TYR A 184 4.63 -10.26 6.05
C TYR A 184 4.84 -11.69 5.50
N LEU A 185 3.95 -12.13 4.61
CA LEU A 185 3.99 -13.48 4.02
C LEU A 185 5.16 -13.69 3.01
N THR A 186 5.89 -12.63 2.65
CA THR A 186 7.01 -12.68 1.70
C THR A 186 8.37 -12.31 2.32
N ASN A 187 8.45 -11.94 3.61
CA ASN A 187 9.72 -11.64 4.29
C ASN A 187 10.74 -12.79 4.13
N SER A 188 10.29 -14.05 4.20
CA SER A 188 11.10 -15.27 4.04
C SER A 188 11.53 -15.58 2.60
N MET A 189 11.29 -14.68 1.64
CA MET A 189 11.58 -14.85 0.21
C MET A 189 12.56 -13.76 -0.28
N PRO A 190 13.85 -13.78 0.14
CA PRO A 190 14.82 -12.71 -0.13
C PRO A 190 15.22 -12.53 -1.61
N SER A 191 14.68 -13.34 -2.53
CA SER A 191 14.79 -13.14 -3.98
C SER A 191 13.61 -12.33 -4.56
N VAL A 192 12.68 -11.86 -3.73
CA VAL A 192 11.48 -11.13 -4.12
C VAL A 192 11.50 -9.75 -3.47
N GLU A 193 11.93 -8.77 -4.25
CA GLU A 193 11.85 -7.36 -3.91
C GLU A 193 10.38 -6.89 -3.93
N ARG A 194 9.99 -6.03 -2.99
CA ARG A 194 8.59 -5.71 -2.69
C ARG A 194 8.41 -4.23 -2.45
N PHE A 195 7.48 -3.58 -3.15
CA PHE A 195 7.28 -2.12 -3.08
C PHE A 195 5.79 -1.78 -3.14
N PRO A 196 5.29 -0.81 -2.35
CA PRO A 196 3.90 -0.40 -2.44
C PRO A 196 3.66 0.38 -3.74
N LEU A 197 2.55 0.08 -4.43
CA LEU A 197 2.15 0.71 -5.68
C LEU A 197 0.73 1.25 -5.54
N SER A 198 0.61 2.58 -5.35
CA SER A 198 -0.68 3.27 -5.16
C SER A 198 -1.14 3.99 -6.42
N PHE A 199 -2.46 4.12 -6.56
CA PHE A 199 -3.16 4.77 -7.67
C PHE A 199 -4.17 5.79 -7.12
N LYS A 200 -4.20 7.02 -7.61
CA LYS A 200 -5.31 7.99 -7.46
C LYS A 200 -6.03 8.03 -8.81
N THR A 201 -7.29 7.63 -8.81
CA THR A 201 -8.14 7.53 -10.00
C THR A 201 -9.34 8.45 -9.88
N GLN A 202 -10.10 8.64 -10.97
CA GLN A 202 -11.35 9.40 -10.99
C GLN A 202 -12.44 8.62 -11.73
N PHE A 203 -13.66 8.62 -11.18
CA PHE A 203 -14.86 8.06 -11.79
C PHE A 203 -16.10 8.84 -11.33
N SER A 204 -17.00 9.20 -12.25
CA SER A 204 -18.19 10.02 -11.97
C SER A 204 -17.92 11.27 -11.09
N GLY A 205 -16.84 11.99 -11.39
CA GLY A 205 -16.40 13.19 -10.64
C GLY A 205 -15.81 12.95 -9.24
N SER A 206 -15.87 11.71 -8.72
CA SER A 206 -15.28 11.33 -7.44
C SER A 206 -13.87 10.78 -7.64
N HIS A 207 -12.96 11.07 -6.70
CA HIS A 207 -11.63 10.46 -6.67
C HIS A 207 -11.62 9.18 -5.83
N PHE A 208 -10.90 8.17 -6.31
CA PHE A 208 -10.75 6.88 -5.63
C PHE A 208 -9.29 6.48 -5.55
N ARG A 209 -8.79 6.26 -4.34
CA ARG A 209 -7.45 5.73 -4.09
C ARG A 209 -7.47 4.19 -4.17
N HIS A 210 -6.41 3.57 -4.69
CA HIS A 210 -6.15 2.13 -4.61
C HIS A 210 -4.67 1.84 -4.32
N ILE A 211 -4.33 0.63 -3.85
CA ILE A 211 -2.95 0.20 -3.60
C ILE A 211 -2.78 -1.32 -3.81
N VAL A 212 -1.64 -1.73 -4.36
CA VAL A 212 -1.19 -3.13 -4.41
C VAL A 212 0.26 -3.23 -3.94
N LEU A 213 0.74 -4.44 -3.66
CA LEU A 213 2.15 -4.71 -3.41
C LEU A 213 2.78 -5.15 -4.72
N GLY A 214 3.52 -4.25 -5.37
CA GLY A 214 4.37 -4.61 -6.50
C GLY A 214 5.47 -5.57 -6.04
N VAL A 215 5.73 -6.61 -6.83
CA VAL A 215 6.79 -7.59 -6.59
C VAL A 215 7.73 -7.67 -7.77
N HIS A 216 9.03 -7.81 -7.51
CA HIS A 216 10.07 -7.94 -8.52
C HIS A 216 11.04 -9.08 -8.17
N SER A 217 11.19 -10.04 -9.07
CA SER A 217 11.99 -11.25 -8.87
C SER A 217 12.44 -11.82 -10.22
N GLY A 218 13.69 -12.28 -10.32
CA GLY A 218 14.22 -12.87 -11.55
C GLY A 218 14.18 -11.94 -12.78
N GLY A 219 14.27 -10.62 -12.56
CA GLY A 219 14.15 -9.61 -13.61
C GLY A 219 12.73 -9.40 -14.15
N ARG A 220 11.70 -9.95 -13.49
CA ARG A 220 10.29 -9.78 -13.83
C ARG A 220 9.51 -9.10 -12.73
N PHE A 221 8.42 -8.44 -13.12
CA PHE A 221 7.48 -7.76 -12.24
C PHE A 221 6.15 -8.52 -12.16
N GLY A 222 5.41 -8.29 -11.07
CA GLY A 222 4.05 -8.75 -10.81
C GLY A 222 3.45 -7.95 -9.65
N ALA A 223 2.29 -8.37 -9.13
CA ALA A 223 1.66 -7.74 -7.98
C ALA A 223 0.86 -8.73 -7.11
N LEU A 224 0.85 -8.48 -5.80
CA LEU A 224 -0.06 -9.08 -4.82
C LEU A 224 -1.03 -8.02 -4.29
N GLY A 225 -2.26 -8.41 -3.94
CA GLY A 225 -3.19 -7.50 -3.25
C GLY A 225 -4.61 -8.05 -3.15
N ILE A 226 -5.57 -7.19 -2.82
CA ILE A 226 -7.00 -7.52 -2.87
C ILE A 226 -7.80 -6.30 -3.30
N SER A 227 -8.80 -6.52 -4.16
CA SER A 227 -9.65 -5.47 -4.73
C SER A 227 -11.05 -6.00 -5.01
N ARG A 228 -12.01 -5.09 -5.23
CA ARG A 228 -13.37 -5.43 -5.66
C ARG A 228 -13.44 -5.93 -7.13
N ARG A 229 -12.36 -5.77 -7.88
CA ARG A 229 -12.20 -6.22 -9.27
C ARG A 229 -10.97 -7.13 -9.37
N GLN A 230 -11.09 -8.23 -10.10
CA GLN A 230 -10.07 -9.30 -10.06
C GLN A 230 -8.77 -8.95 -10.79
N ASP A 231 -8.90 -8.17 -11.86
CA ASP A 231 -7.85 -7.57 -12.68
C ASP A 231 -7.12 -6.39 -12.02
N LEU A 232 -7.69 -5.82 -10.95
CA LEU A 232 -7.10 -4.76 -10.13
C LEU A 232 -6.48 -5.27 -8.82
N MET A 233 -5.99 -6.51 -8.77
CA MET A 233 -5.26 -7.07 -7.63
C MET A 233 -4.02 -7.88 -8.04
N TYR A 234 -4.16 -9.20 -8.23
CA TYR A 234 -3.06 -10.08 -8.60
C TYR A 234 -2.59 -9.84 -10.02
N LYS A 235 -1.27 -9.76 -10.20
CA LYS A 235 -0.63 -9.81 -11.52
C LYS A 235 0.52 -10.81 -11.43
N SER A 236 0.53 -11.82 -12.29
CA SER A 236 1.56 -12.87 -12.29
C SER A 236 2.96 -12.30 -12.55
N LEU A 237 4.00 -13.02 -12.11
CA LEU A 237 5.40 -12.59 -12.21
C LEU A 237 5.97 -12.72 -13.65
N GLN A 238 5.32 -12.08 -14.62
CA GLN A 238 5.56 -12.24 -16.06
C GLN A 238 6.11 -10.98 -16.75
N TYR A 239 5.77 -9.79 -16.25
CA TYR A 239 6.00 -8.49 -16.89
C TYR A 239 7.50 -8.17 -16.93
N LYS A 240 8.02 -7.68 -18.05
CA LYS A 240 9.47 -7.44 -18.23
C LYS A 240 9.91 -6.12 -17.60
N THR A 241 9.03 -5.13 -17.58
CA THR A 241 9.27 -3.80 -17.00
C THR A 241 8.11 -3.38 -16.11
N LEU A 242 8.38 -2.41 -15.22
CA LEU A 242 7.36 -1.76 -14.40
C LEU A 242 6.33 -1.00 -15.25
N SER A 243 6.72 -0.54 -16.45
CA SER A 243 5.81 0.08 -17.42
C SER A 243 4.79 -0.92 -17.97
N ASP A 244 5.19 -2.14 -18.31
CA ASP A 244 4.26 -3.18 -18.79
C ASP A 244 3.21 -3.53 -17.72
N LEU A 245 3.64 -3.63 -16.45
CA LEU A 245 2.75 -3.88 -15.31
C LEU A 245 1.77 -2.73 -15.07
N LEU A 246 2.24 -1.47 -15.15
CA LEU A 246 1.39 -0.30 -14.92
C LEU A 246 0.38 -0.05 -16.03
N LEU A 247 0.76 -0.31 -17.30
CA LEU A 247 -0.17 -0.24 -18.42
C LEU A 247 -1.31 -1.27 -18.28
N ASP A 248 -1.01 -2.47 -17.76
CA ASP A 248 -2.00 -3.53 -17.50
C ASP A 248 -2.90 -3.26 -16.28
N PHE A 249 -2.47 -2.42 -15.33
CA PHE A 249 -3.39 -1.81 -14.35
C PHE A 249 -4.21 -0.67 -14.96
N GLN A 250 -3.61 0.18 -15.80
CA GLN A 250 -4.30 1.30 -16.45
C GLN A 250 -5.41 0.84 -17.40
N GLU A 251 -5.21 -0.26 -18.13
CA GLU A 251 -6.25 -0.87 -18.97
C GLU A 251 -7.39 -1.47 -18.12
N ALA A 252 -7.07 -2.15 -17.01
CA ALA A 252 -8.08 -2.63 -16.07
C ALA A 252 -8.92 -1.49 -15.45
N TYR A 253 -8.29 -0.36 -15.08
CA TYR A 253 -9.03 0.83 -14.63
C TYR A 253 -9.96 1.37 -15.73
N ARG A 254 -9.46 1.48 -16.97
CA ARG A 254 -10.23 1.91 -18.15
C ARG A 254 -11.43 0.98 -18.41
N GLY A 255 -11.26 -0.33 -18.25
CA GLY A 255 -12.32 -1.34 -18.35
C GLY A 255 -13.44 -1.20 -17.30
N HIS A 256 -13.17 -0.50 -16.20
CA HIS A 256 -14.15 -0.13 -15.17
C HIS A 256 -14.51 1.37 -15.19
N TRP A 257 -14.26 2.06 -16.31
CA TRP A 257 -14.52 3.49 -16.51
C TRP A 257 -13.80 4.46 -15.55
N HIS A 258 -12.75 3.98 -14.85
CA HIS A 258 -11.89 4.82 -14.04
C HIS A 258 -10.75 5.43 -14.88
N THR A 259 -10.60 6.75 -14.82
CA THR A 259 -9.40 7.45 -15.31
C THR A 259 -8.28 7.32 -14.27
N LEU A 260 -7.09 6.89 -14.69
CA LEU A 260 -5.90 6.89 -13.83
C LEU A 260 -5.20 8.24 -13.90
N CYS A 261 -5.25 9.01 -12.81
CA CYS A 261 -4.67 10.36 -12.74
C CYS A 261 -3.22 10.32 -12.23
N ARG A 262 -2.98 9.72 -11.06
CA ARG A 262 -1.66 9.74 -10.40
C ARG A 262 -1.26 8.35 -9.91
N VAL A 263 0.00 7.97 -10.09
CA VAL A 263 0.63 6.79 -9.51
C VAL A 263 1.64 7.23 -8.46
N ARG A 264 1.66 6.58 -7.28
CA ARG A 264 2.70 6.75 -6.26
C ARG A 264 3.39 5.39 -6.08
N ILE A 265 4.71 5.34 -6.27
CA ILE A 265 5.53 4.15 -6.20
C ILE A 265 6.48 4.29 -5.01
N GLY A 266 6.47 3.30 -4.13
CA GLY A 266 7.38 3.28 -2.99
C GLY A 266 8.74 2.67 -3.32
N HIS A 267 9.61 2.67 -2.31
CA HIS A 267 10.88 1.94 -2.37
C HIS A 267 10.69 0.45 -2.07
N TYR A 268 11.72 -0.36 -2.30
CA TYR A 268 11.78 -1.73 -1.78
C TYR A 268 11.73 -1.74 -0.25
N VAL A 269 10.90 -2.61 0.31
CA VAL A 269 10.66 -2.81 1.75
C VAL A 269 11.63 -3.85 2.31
N SER A 270 12.23 -3.56 3.47
CA SER A 270 13.17 -4.45 4.16
C SER A 270 12.58 -5.85 4.42
N HIS A 271 13.42 -6.88 4.28
CA HIS A 271 13.07 -8.27 4.59
C HIS A 271 13.14 -8.60 6.10
N ASP A 272 13.73 -7.71 6.91
CA ASP A 272 13.74 -7.84 8.35
C ASP A 272 12.35 -7.47 8.94
N PRO A 273 11.61 -8.44 9.53
CA PRO A 273 10.33 -8.15 10.17
C PRO A 273 10.47 -7.29 11.43
N HIS A 274 11.67 -7.09 11.95
CA HIS A 274 11.95 -6.27 13.13
C HIS A 274 12.50 -4.87 12.80
N SER A 275 12.57 -4.49 11.52
CA SER A 275 13.04 -3.15 11.14
C SER A 275 12.18 -2.05 11.75
N VAL A 276 12.86 -1.03 12.27
CA VAL A 276 12.28 0.21 12.80
C VAL A 276 12.05 1.27 11.71
N GLU A 277 12.45 0.98 10.47
CA GLU A 277 12.20 1.84 9.31
C GLU A 277 10.71 1.95 8.99
N GLN A 278 10.28 3.08 8.44
CA GLN A 278 8.95 3.21 7.86
C GLN A 278 8.97 2.76 6.39
N ILE A 279 7.85 2.25 5.90
CA ILE A 279 7.69 1.97 4.46
C ILE A 279 7.69 3.30 3.69
N GLU A 280 8.61 3.49 2.74
CA GLU A 280 8.60 4.68 1.89
C GLU A 280 7.48 4.58 0.84
N TRP A 281 6.28 5.09 1.17
CA TRP A 281 5.08 5.00 0.31
C TRP A 281 5.09 5.91 -0.92
N LYS A 282 5.91 6.97 -0.93
CA LYS A 282 5.89 8.06 -1.92
C LYS A 282 7.29 8.38 -2.50
N HIS A 283 8.08 7.36 -2.84
CA HIS A 283 9.44 7.55 -3.39
C HIS A 283 9.43 8.19 -4.80
N SER A 284 8.45 7.84 -5.63
CA SER A 284 8.19 8.53 -6.90
C SER A 284 6.71 8.74 -7.10
N VAL A 285 6.34 9.93 -7.57
CA VAL A 285 4.95 10.36 -7.78
C VAL A 285 4.83 10.84 -9.21
N LEU A 286 3.92 10.23 -9.97
CA LEU A 286 3.77 10.45 -11.42
C LEU A 286 2.32 10.82 -11.73
N ASP A 287 2.12 12.02 -12.29
CA ASP A 287 0.84 12.44 -12.87
C ASP A 287 0.72 11.84 -14.29
N VAL A 288 0.03 10.70 -14.37
CA VAL A 288 -0.11 9.87 -15.58
C VAL A 288 -0.98 10.54 -16.65
N ASP A 289 -1.82 11.49 -16.24
CA ASP A 289 -2.63 12.34 -17.13
C ASP A 289 -1.82 13.48 -17.78
N LYS A 290 -0.67 13.87 -17.19
CA LYS A 290 0.22 14.93 -17.71
C LYS A 290 1.41 14.42 -18.53
N LEU A 291 1.71 13.12 -18.44
CA LEU A 291 2.90 12.52 -19.07
C LEU A 291 2.55 11.81 -20.39
N THR A 292 3.39 11.97 -21.42
CA THR A 292 3.34 11.06 -22.57
C THR A 292 3.75 9.65 -22.14
N ARG A 293 3.33 8.63 -22.91
CA ARG A 293 3.69 7.22 -22.64
C ARG A 293 5.21 7.02 -22.62
N GLU A 294 5.94 7.76 -23.45
CA GLU A 294 7.39 7.71 -23.59
C GLU A 294 8.11 8.40 -22.42
N GLU A 295 7.54 9.45 -21.82
CA GLU A 295 8.04 10.06 -20.58
C GLU A 295 7.73 9.21 -19.35
N LEU A 296 6.49 8.71 -19.24
CA LEU A 296 6.07 7.74 -18.23
C LEU A 296 7.02 6.53 -18.23
N ARG A 297 7.37 6.00 -19.40
CA ARG A 297 8.34 4.91 -19.52
C ARG A 297 9.72 5.29 -18.97
N LYS A 298 10.25 6.47 -19.31
CA LYS A 298 11.57 6.94 -18.84
C LYS A 298 11.62 7.05 -17.32
N GLU A 299 10.61 7.65 -16.68
CA GLU A 299 10.58 7.79 -15.22
C GLU A 299 10.42 6.44 -14.51
N LEU A 300 9.66 5.50 -15.08
CA LEU A 300 9.57 4.13 -14.54
C LEU A 300 10.88 3.35 -14.71
N GLU A 301 11.60 3.52 -15.82
CA GLU A 301 12.93 2.94 -16.04
C GLU A 301 14.01 3.62 -15.19
N ARG A 302 13.85 4.90 -14.80
CA ARG A 302 14.65 5.60 -13.80
C ARG A 302 14.40 5.04 -12.40
N HIS A 303 13.16 5.09 -11.91
CA HIS A 303 12.77 4.57 -10.60
C HIS A 303 13.19 3.09 -10.41
N THR A 304 13.06 2.27 -11.46
CA THR A 304 13.53 0.87 -11.45
C THR A 304 15.05 0.73 -11.29
N ARG A 305 15.86 1.68 -11.78
CA ARG A 305 17.31 1.71 -11.54
C ARG A 305 17.61 2.17 -10.12
N ASP A 306 16.94 3.23 -9.67
CA ASP A 306 17.20 3.85 -8.37
C ASP A 306 16.90 2.88 -7.20
N MET A 307 15.80 2.12 -7.26
CA MET A 307 15.52 1.03 -6.30
C MET A 307 16.62 -0.04 -6.28
N ARG A 308 17.11 -0.47 -7.45
CA ARG A 308 18.14 -1.52 -7.56
C ARG A 308 19.51 -1.06 -7.04
N LEU A 309 19.84 0.22 -7.17
CA LEU A 309 21.13 0.78 -6.72
C LEU A 309 21.22 0.96 -5.20
N LYS A 310 20.09 1.18 -4.51
CA LYS A 310 20.06 1.42 -3.06
C LYS A 310 20.23 0.18 -2.20
N ILE A 311 19.90 -1.02 -2.69
CA ILE A 311 20.08 -2.31 -1.97
C ILE A 311 21.53 -2.46 -1.47
N GLY A 312 22.51 -1.99 -2.23
CA GLY A 312 23.94 -2.08 -1.89
C GLY A 312 24.45 -1.11 -0.80
N LYS A 313 23.59 -0.29 -0.17
CA LYS A 313 24.00 0.75 0.79
C LYS A 313 23.45 0.61 2.22
N ALA A 314 22.79 -0.51 2.55
CA ALA A 314 22.17 -0.72 3.86
C ALA A 314 23.15 -0.97 5.04
N ALA A 315 24.46 -0.96 4.80
CA ALA A 315 25.46 -1.00 5.87
C ALA A 315 25.87 0.43 6.25
N PRO A 316 25.65 0.89 7.50
CA PRO A 316 26.20 2.17 7.94
C PRO A 316 27.73 2.11 7.93
N PRO A 317 28.44 3.15 7.47
CA PRO A 317 29.90 3.15 7.46
C PRO A 317 30.41 3.11 8.90
N SER A 318 31.00 1.97 9.30
CA SER A 318 31.70 1.85 10.58
C SER A 318 32.78 2.94 10.66
N PRO A 319 32.84 3.73 11.75
CA PRO A 319 33.70 4.90 11.82
C PRO A 319 35.16 4.51 11.60
N SER A 320 35.81 5.12 10.60
CA SER A 320 37.21 4.81 10.28
C SER A 320 38.10 5.19 11.46
N LYS A 321 39.02 4.28 11.83
CA LYS A 321 39.99 4.51 12.92
C LYS A 321 41.16 5.38 12.46
N ASP A 322 40.86 6.53 11.87
CA ASP A 322 41.84 7.55 11.52
C ASP A 322 42.28 8.33 12.76
N ARG A 323 43.08 7.66 13.61
CA ARG A 323 43.81 8.32 14.69
C ARG A 323 45.31 8.03 14.61
N LYS A 324 45.89 8.66 13.58
CA LYS A 324 47.20 9.32 13.54
C LYS A 324 48.29 8.73 14.47
N LYS A 325 49.34 8.18 13.87
CA LYS A 325 50.64 8.01 14.54
C LYS A 325 51.16 9.40 14.95
N ASP A 326 51.19 9.68 16.23
CA ASP A 326 52.08 10.66 16.85
C ASP A 326 52.78 9.99 18.04
N VAL A 327 54.05 10.29 18.22
CA VAL A 327 54.92 9.65 19.23
C VAL A 327 54.81 10.36 20.58
N GLY A 328 54.58 9.60 21.66
CA GLY A 328 54.49 10.18 23.00
C GLY A 328 54.03 9.20 24.08
N SER A 329 54.99 8.58 24.77
CA SER A 329 54.86 8.11 26.16
C SER A 329 55.74 9.03 27.04
N PRO A 330 55.60 9.11 28.38
CA PRO A 330 55.00 8.11 29.27
C PRO A 330 54.16 8.68 30.45
N LEU A 331 53.96 7.83 31.47
CA LEU A 331 53.70 8.08 32.90
C LEU A 331 52.28 7.88 33.45
N ARG A 332 52.27 7.25 34.64
CA ARG A 332 51.12 6.89 35.47
C ARG A 332 50.66 8.10 36.30
N ASN A 333 49.37 8.17 36.62
CA ASN A 333 48.89 8.13 38.02
C ASN A 333 47.37 7.91 38.10
N PRO A 334 46.87 7.05 39.02
CA PRO A 334 45.45 6.94 39.33
C PRO A 334 45.06 7.91 40.45
N GLY A 335 43.85 8.51 40.37
CA GLY A 335 43.35 9.38 41.42
C GLY A 335 41.88 9.76 41.24
N SER A 336 41.00 9.15 42.04
CA SER A 336 39.61 9.56 42.20
C SER A 336 39.39 10.13 43.60
N PRO A 337 38.57 11.19 43.75
CA PRO A 337 37.87 11.44 45.00
C PRO A 337 36.35 11.56 44.81
N MET A 338 35.58 10.97 45.73
CA MET A 338 34.13 11.16 45.84
C MET A 338 33.79 12.49 46.53
N ARG A 339 32.64 13.09 46.16
CA ARG A 339 31.64 13.85 46.98
C ARG A 339 30.79 14.71 46.03
N LYS A 340 29.53 15.09 46.32
CA LYS A 340 28.80 15.15 47.62
C LYS A 340 27.28 15.00 47.36
N ASN A 341 26.52 14.44 48.31
CA ASN A 341 25.05 14.47 48.30
C ASN A 341 24.51 15.76 48.94
N SER A 342 23.44 16.32 48.36
CA SER A 342 22.42 17.25 48.92
C SER A 342 21.52 17.70 47.74
N GLN A 343 20.24 18.05 47.88
CA GLN A 343 19.37 18.24 49.04
C GLN A 343 17.92 17.84 48.68
N SER A 344 17.07 17.55 49.67
CA SER A 344 15.65 17.20 49.49
C SER A 344 14.73 18.42 49.48
N ASP A 345 13.56 18.33 48.83
CA ASP A 345 12.32 18.79 49.48
C ASP A 345 11.02 18.14 48.96
N ARG A 346 9.89 18.37 49.66
CA ARG A 346 8.58 17.70 49.47
C ARG A 346 7.43 18.69 49.24
N ARG A 347 6.54 18.43 48.26
CA ARG A 347 5.08 18.15 48.46
C ARG A 347 4.28 18.06 47.14
N PRO A 348 3.05 17.48 47.15
CA PRO A 348 2.26 17.22 45.94
C PRO A 348 0.98 18.08 45.79
N SER A 349 0.30 17.87 44.65
CA SER A 349 -1.15 18.04 44.41
C SER A 349 -1.73 19.46 44.28
N VAL A 350 -1.99 19.87 43.03
CA VAL A 350 -3.11 20.76 42.66
C VAL A 350 -3.76 20.22 41.39
N GLU A 351 -5.08 20.11 41.37
CA GLU A 351 -5.87 19.67 40.20
C GLU A 351 -5.99 20.78 39.14
N LYS A 352 -6.12 20.42 37.86
CA LYS A 352 -6.78 21.31 36.88
C LYS A 352 -7.57 20.54 35.83
N ARG A 353 -8.71 21.11 35.45
CA ARG A 353 -9.77 20.52 34.62
C ARG A 353 -9.36 20.36 33.13
N PRO A 354 -10.00 19.45 32.38
CA PRO A 354 -9.62 19.12 31.01
C PRO A 354 -9.83 20.28 30.03
N ALA A 355 -9.01 20.33 28.98
CA ALA A 355 -9.08 21.31 27.92
C ALA A 355 -9.24 20.63 26.54
N SER A 356 -10.13 21.20 25.72
CA SER A 356 -10.23 21.06 24.25
C SER A 356 -10.04 19.66 23.64
N ALA A 357 -11.15 19.04 23.22
CA ALA A 357 -11.11 18.04 22.17
C ALA A 357 -10.77 18.71 20.82
N GLY A 358 -9.65 18.33 20.20
CA GLY A 358 -9.40 18.57 18.78
C GLY A 358 -9.96 17.42 17.92
N PRO A 359 -10.42 17.68 16.68
CA PRO A 359 -10.92 16.62 15.81
C PRO A 359 -9.79 15.67 15.41
N ALA A 360 -10.04 14.37 15.44
CA ALA A 360 -9.09 13.36 14.98
C ALA A 360 -9.01 13.37 13.44
N ALA A 361 -7.95 14.00 12.91
CA ALA A 361 -7.52 13.84 11.52
C ALA A 361 -7.00 12.41 11.25
N ASP A 362 -6.70 12.13 9.97
CA ASP A 362 -6.22 10.86 9.40
C ASP A 362 -7.20 9.66 9.49
N VAL A 363 -7.64 9.18 8.32
CA VAL A 363 -7.16 7.91 7.72
C VAL A 363 -7.57 7.85 6.24
N ASN A 364 -6.64 7.41 5.38
CA ASN A 364 -6.84 7.23 3.94
C ASN A 364 -7.92 6.17 3.61
N GLY A 365 -8.99 6.58 2.94
CA GLY A 365 -9.92 5.67 2.27
C GLY A 365 -9.34 5.12 0.95
N TYR A 366 -9.58 3.84 0.66
CA TYR A 366 -9.10 3.15 -0.55
C TYR A 366 -10.18 2.20 -1.12
N GLN A 367 -10.96 2.61 -2.13
CA GLN A 367 -12.16 1.85 -2.58
C GLN A 367 -12.70 2.17 -4.01
N ILE A 368 -12.09 1.61 -5.07
CA ILE A 368 -12.54 1.67 -6.49
C ILE A 368 -14.01 1.21 -6.63
N ARG A 369 -14.92 2.00 -7.24
CA ARG A 369 -16.37 1.71 -7.33
C ARG A 369 -16.75 0.72 -8.45
N VAL A 370 -18.02 0.31 -8.45
CA VAL A 370 -18.63 -0.69 -9.35
C VAL A 370 -19.26 0.01 -10.54
#